data_AF-A0A4Q4D5E0-F1
#
_entry.id   AF-A0A4Q4D5E0-F1
#
_cell.length_a   1.000
_cell.length_b   1.000
_cell.length_c   1.000
_cell.angle_alpha   90.00
_cell.angle_beta   90.00
_cell.angle_gamma   90.00
#
_symmetry.space_group_name_H-M   'P 1'
#
loop_
_entity.id
_entity.type
_entity.pdbx_description
1 polymer ?
#
loop_
_entity_poly.entity_id
_entity_poly.type
_entity_poly.pdbx_seq_one_letter_code
_entity_poly.pdbx_strand_id
1 'polypeptide(L)'
;PDPVVGSVEPSDDHRLFWSLSFAVTPATWDRIGGFDEAYVGYGGEDTDFGQRARSAGVPMAWVGGADAFHQHHPVSRPPVEHVQDVVRNAEVFARRWGWWPMEGWLEAFEERGLVARSGDGWALVPSGSAAP
;
A
#
# COMPACT_ATOMS: atom_id res chain seq x y z
N PRO A 1 11.79 -8.67 -4.09
CA PRO A 1 12.72 -9.46 -4.93
C PRO A 1 13.80 -10.05 -4.03
N ASP A 2 14.51 -11.07 -4.50
CA ASP A 2 15.55 -11.78 -3.75
C ASP A 2 16.89 -11.64 -4.50
N PRO A 3 17.55 -10.46 -4.39
CA PRO A 3 18.81 -10.21 -5.07
C PRO A 3 19.96 -11.00 -4.44
N VAL A 4 20.99 -11.29 -5.22
CA VAL A 4 22.16 -12.08 -4.77
C VAL A 4 22.82 -11.44 -3.55
N VAL A 5 23.15 -12.25 -2.54
CA VAL A 5 23.85 -11.79 -1.32
C VAL A 5 25.05 -10.89 -1.65
N GLY A 6 25.06 -9.70 -1.04
CA GLY A 6 26.11 -8.68 -1.26
C GLY A 6 25.89 -7.75 -2.45
N SER A 7 24.81 -7.94 -3.23
CA SER A 7 24.42 -6.99 -4.29
C SER A 7 23.50 -5.89 -3.75
N VAL A 8 23.46 -4.78 -4.49
CA VAL A 8 22.49 -3.71 -4.33
C VAL A 8 21.90 -3.43 -5.70
N GLU A 9 20.60 -3.66 -5.85
CA GLU A 9 19.89 -3.53 -7.13
C GLU A 9 18.94 -2.32 -7.07
N PRO A 10 19.25 -1.22 -7.79
CA PRO A 10 18.37 -0.07 -7.86
C PRO A 10 16.99 -0.43 -8.41
N SER A 11 15.96 0.24 -7.91
CA SER A 11 14.59 0.09 -8.40
C SER A 11 13.95 1.46 -8.58
N ASP A 12 13.39 1.68 -9.76
CA ASP A 12 12.64 2.89 -10.10
C ASP A 12 11.13 2.75 -9.82
N ASP A 13 10.70 1.59 -9.30
CA ASP A 13 9.30 1.30 -9.00
C ASP A 13 9.01 1.38 -7.50
N HIS A 14 8.88 2.61 -7.00
CA HIS A 14 8.52 2.88 -5.61
C HIS A 14 7.17 2.31 -5.16
N ARG A 15 6.33 1.82 -6.07
CA ARG A 15 5.08 1.12 -5.71
C ARG A 15 5.34 -0.23 -5.06
N LEU A 16 6.56 -0.76 -5.20
CA LEU A 16 7.00 -2.03 -4.60
C LEU A 16 7.65 -1.85 -3.22
N PHE A 17 7.65 -0.63 -2.65
CA PHE A 17 8.08 -0.45 -1.27
C PHE A 17 7.10 -1.15 -0.31
N TRP A 18 7.65 -1.97 0.59
CA TRP A 18 6.93 -2.63 1.67
C TRP A 18 7.73 -2.50 2.97
N SER A 19 7.11 -1.98 4.03
CA SER A 19 7.79 -1.58 5.26
C SER A 19 8.16 -2.74 6.19
N LEU A 20 7.79 -3.97 5.85
CA LEU A 20 8.11 -5.18 6.63
C LEU A 20 9.60 -5.31 6.97
N SER A 21 10.49 -4.86 6.07
CA SER A 21 11.92 -4.75 6.33
C SER A 21 12.55 -3.70 5.41
N PHE A 22 12.94 -2.57 5.98
CA PHE A 22 13.63 -1.50 5.25
C PHE A 22 14.58 -0.76 6.18
N ALA A 23 15.54 -0.04 5.59
CA ALA A 23 16.46 0.82 6.32
C ALA A 23 16.65 2.15 5.59
N VAL A 24 16.69 3.24 6.34
CA VAL A 24 17.02 4.58 5.87
C VAL A 24 17.84 5.30 6.93
N THR A 25 18.60 6.32 6.53
CA THR A 25 19.22 7.22 7.50
C THR A 25 18.16 8.16 8.11
N PRO A 26 18.39 8.72 9.31
CA PRO A 26 17.49 9.72 9.88
C PRO A 26 17.24 10.92 8.95
N ALA A 27 18.29 11.42 8.29
CA ALA A 27 18.17 12.51 7.33
C ALA A 27 17.30 12.15 6.11
N THR A 28 17.37 10.91 5.63
CA THR A 28 16.50 10.43 4.56
C THR A 28 15.06 10.27 5.04
N TRP A 29 14.84 9.77 6.25
CA TRP A 29 13.53 9.68 6.87
C TRP A 29 12.85 11.05 6.96
N ASP A 30 13.57 12.05 7.46
CA ASP A 30 13.08 13.43 7.58
C ASP A 30 12.79 14.05 6.21
N ARG A 31 13.62 13.75 5.20
CA ARG A 31 13.41 14.20 3.82
C ARG A 31 12.15 13.61 3.18
N ILE A 32 11.80 12.36 3.49
CA ILE A 32 10.54 11.72 3.04
C ILE A 32 9.36 12.28 3.84
N GLY A 33 9.60 12.58 5.12
CA GLY A 33 8.61 13.08 6.08
C GLY A 33 7.79 11.96 6.72
N GLY A 34 8.38 10.78 6.88
CA GLY A 34 7.79 9.61 7.56
C GLY A 34 6.53 9.04 6.91
N PHE A 35 5.87 8.13 7.63
CA PHE A 35 4.52 7.67 7.29
C PHE A 35 3.49 8.76 7.57
N ASP A 36 2.44 8.80 6.77
CA ASP A 36 1.33 9.72 6.95
C ASP A 36 0.28 9.12 7.89
N GLU A 37 0.00 9.81 9.00
CA GLU A 37 -0.98 9.40 10.01
C GLU A 37 -2.44 9.47 9.52
N ALA A 38 -2.69 10.03 8.33
CA ALA A 38 -4.02 9.97 7.69
C ALA A 38 -4.44 8.54 7.32
N TYR A 39 -3.46 7.65 7.10
CA TYR A 39 -3.66 6.22 6.87
C TYR A 39 -3.87 5.52 8.21
N VAL A 40 -5.05 4.93 8.39
CA VAL A 40 -5.46 4.27 9.62
C VAL A 40 -5.92 2.86 9.30
N GLY A 41 -5.61 1.91 10.19
CA GLY A 41 -5.93 0.50 9.96
C GLY A 41 -4.95 -0.11 8.96
N TYR A 42 -5.47 -0.77 7.93
CA TYR A 42 -4.68 -1.57 7.00
C TYR A 42 -4.75 -1.07 5.55
N GLY A 43 -3.58 -0.93 4.92
CA GLY A 43 -3.42 -0.75 3.49
C GLY A 43 -3.19 0.70 3.04
N GLY A 44 -2.36 0.86 2.01
CA GLY A 44 -2.07 2.12 1.31
C GLY A 44 -0.92 2.94 1.88
N GLU A 45 -0.56 2.76 3.16
CA GLU A 45 0.47 3.51 3.87
C GLU A 45 1.87 3.30 3.28
N ASP A 46 2.22 2.07 2.95
CA ASP A 46 3.50 1.72 2.33
C ASP A 46 3.60 2.30 0.92
N THR A 47 2.52 2.20 0.14
CA THR A 47 2.49 2.76 -1.20
C THR A 47 2.64 4.28 -1.16
N ASP A 48 1.99 4.97 -0.21
CA ASP A 48 2.17 6.42 -0.02
C ASP A 48 3.60 6.76 0.37
N PHE A 49 4.19 6.05 1.33
CA PHE A 49 5.59 6.25 1.72
C PHE A 49 6.54 6.12 0.53
N GLY A 50 6.35 5.08 -0.30
CA GLY A 50 7.10 4.89 -1.54
C GLY A 50 6.94 6.07 -2.51
N GLN A 51 5.71 6.54 -2.75
CA GLN A 51 5.48 7.70 -3.63
C GLN A 51 6.06 9.00 -3.06
N ARG A 52 6.00 9.22 -1.74
CA ARG A 52 6.63 10.37 -1.10
C ARG A 52 8.15 10.32 -1.25
N ALA A 53 8.76 9.15 -1.10
CA ALA A 53 10.19 8.97 -1.37
C ALA A 53 10.54 9.30 -2.83
N ARG A 54 9.73 8.85 -3.79
CA ARG A 54 9.87 9.20 -5.21
C ARG A 54 9.80 10.72 -5.43
N SER A 55 8.77 11.39 -4.92
CA SER A 55 8.60 12.84 -5.05
C SER A 55 9.70 13.64 -4.39
N ALA A 56 10.28 13.12 -3.29
CA ALA A 56 11.42 13.71 -2.63
C ALA A 56 12.76 13.43 -3.33
N GLY A 57 12.77 12.65 -4.43
CA GLY A 57 13.99 12.27 -5.16
C GLY A 57 14.88 11.31 -4.38
N VAL A 58 14.29 10.47 -3.53
CA VAL A 58 15.01 9.43 -2.77
C VAL A 58 14.98 8.12 -3.57
N PRO A 59 16.14 7.56 -3.95
CA PRO A 59 16.20 6.30 -4.69
C PRO A 59 15.80 5.13 -3.81
N MET A 60 15.32 4.06 -4.43
CA MET A 60 15.04 2.78 -3.80
C MET A 60 16.00 1.72 -4.35
N ALA A 61 16.41 0.78 -3.51
CA ALA A 61 17.20 -0.37 -3.93
C ALA A 61 16.87 -1.60 -3.08
N TRP A 62 17.03 -2.77 -3.68
CA TRP A 62 16.95 -4.06 -2.99
C TRP A 62 18.35 -4.50 -2.59
N VAL A 63 18.51 -4.98 -1.36
CA VAL A 63 19.82 -5.35 -0.80
C VAL A 63 19.86 -6.87 -0.61
N GLY A 64 20.79 -7.53 -1.27
CA GLY A 64 20.93 -8.99 -1.19
C GLY A 64 21.51 -9.44 0.14
N GLY A 65 20.87 -10.44 0.75
CA GLY A 65 21.23 -10.96 2.09
C GLY A 65 20.68 -10.13 3.26
N ALA A 66 19.83 -9.13 2.99
CA ALA A 66 19.08 -8.41 4.02
C ALA A 66 17.73 -9.10 4.31
N ASP A 67 17.79 -10.39 4.62
CA ASP A 67 16.61 -11.24 4.74
C ASP A 67 15.80 -10.91 6.00
N ALA A 68 14.47 -10.88 5.84
CA ALA A 68 13.53 -10.79 6.95
C ALA A 68 12.48 -11.90 6.83
N PHE A 69 12.28 -12.64 7.91
CA PHE A 69 11.27 -13.70 7.97
C PHE A 69 9.99 -13.14 8.57
N HIS A 70 8.91 -13.16 7.79
CA HIS A 70 7.57 -12.88 8.30
C HIS A 70 6.98 -14.17 8.87
N GLN A 71 6.62 -14.17 10.15
CA GLN A 71 5.92 -15.30 10.76
C GLN A 71 4.59 -15.50 10.04
N HIS A 72 4.38 -16.71 9.51
CA HIS A 72 3.14 -17.05 8.82
C HIS A 72 1.94 -16.96 9.78
N HIS A 73 0.88 -16.33 9.29
CA HIS A 73 -0.45 -16.34 9.88
C HIS A 73 -1.52 -16.39 8.76
N PRO A 74 -2.74 -16.87 9.04
CA PRO A 74 -3.82 -16.88 8.06
C PRO A 74 -4.19 -15.46 7.64
N VAL A 75 -4.33 -15.23 6.34
CA VAL A 75 -4.79 -13.96 5.76
C VAL A 75 -5.91 -14.20 4.77
N SER A 76 -6.87 -13.28 4.69
CA SER A 76 -7.86 -13.27 3.62
C SER A 76 -7.27 -12.66 2.34
N ARG A 77 -7.71 -13.14 1.17
CA ARG A 77 -7.35 -12.55 -0.13
C ARG A 77 -8.63 -12.34 -0.97
N PRO A 78 -9.10 -11.09 -1.16
CA PRO A 78 -8.59 -9.84 -0.58
C PRO A 78 -8.85 -9.78 0.95
N PRO A 79 -8.22 -8.83 1.68
CA PRO A 79 -8.38 -8.66 3.13
C PRO A 79 -9.76 -8.09 3.49
N VAL A 80 -10.81 -8.92 3.40
CA VAL A 80 -12.22 -8.50 3.57
C VAL A 80 -12.52 -7.91 4.94
N GLU A 81 -11.81 -8.35 5.97
CA GLU A 81 -11.84 -7.82 7.33
C GLU A 81 -11.39 -6.35 7.42
N HIS A 82 -10.63 -5.88 6.42
CA HIS A 82 -10.10 -4.53 6.32
C HIS A 82 -10.74 -3.71 5.19
N VAL A 83 -11.88 -4.13 4.63
CA VAL A 83 -12.49 -3.45 3.47
C VAL A 83 -12.74 -1.96 3.73
N GLN A 84 -13.15 -1.58 4.95
CA GLN A 84 -13.40 -0.19 5.31
C GLN A 84 -12.11 0.64 5.31
N ASP A 85 -11.04 0.08 5.90
CA ASP A 85 -9.73 0.73 5.96
C ASP A 85 -9.16 0.90 4.55
N VAL A 86 -9.19 -0.17 3.74
CA VAL A 86 -8.65 -0.16 2.37
C VAL A 86 -9.36 0.88 1.50
N VAL A 87 -10.70 0.95 1.52
CA VAL A 87 -11.44 1.93 0.72
C VAL A 87 -11.12 3.36 1.16
N ARG A 88 -11.16 3.63 2.47
CA ARG A 88 -10.83 4.94 3.02
C ARG A 88 -9.41 5.35 2.65
N ASN A 89 -8.43 4.48 2.85
CA ASN A 89 -7.02 4.76 2.63
C ASN A 89 -6.70 4.88 1.13
N ALA A 90 -7.39 4.11 0.28
CA ALA A 90 -7.29 4.26 -1.17
C ALA A 90 -7.80 5.63 -1.62
N GLU A 91 -8.88 6.15 -1.03
CA GLU A 91 -9.37 7.50 -1.31
C GLU A 91 -8.38 8.58 -0.83
N VAL A 92 -7.80 8.43 0.37
CA VAL A 92 -6.74 9.32 0.89
C VAL A 92 -5.58 9.39 -0.11
N PHE A 93 -5.12 8.24 -0.58
CA PHE A 93 -4.07 8.13 -1.57
C PHE A 93 -4.46 8.78 -2.91
N ALA A 94 -5.65 8.46 -3.44
CA ALA A 94 -6.10 8.95 -4.73
C ALA A 94 -6.24 10.47 -4.75
N ARG A 95 -6.71 11.08 -3.67
CA ARG A 95 -6.75 12.56 -3.55
C ARG A 95 -5.37 13.21 -3.62
N ARG A 96 -4.32 12.53 -3.15
CA ARG A 96 -2.94 13.05 -3.18
C ARG A 96 -2.26 12.81 -4.52
N TRP A 97 -2.41 11.61 -5.08
CA TRP A 97 -1.59 11.15 -6.19
C TRP A 97 -2.32 11.11 -7.54
N GLY A 98 -3.65 11.24 -7.55
CA GLY A 98 -4.47 11.24 -8.76
C GLY A 98 -4.71 9.85 -9.37
N TRP A 99 -4.38 8.77 -8.65
CA TRP A 99 -4.61 7.39 -9.06
C TRP A 99 -4.89 6.51 -7.83
N TRP A 100 -5.53 5.35 -8.01
CA TRP A 100 -5.97 4.49 -6.92
C TRP A 100 -4.94 3.39 -6.60
N PRO A 101 -4.54 3.20 -5.33
CA PRO A 101 -3.68 2.09 -4.95
C PRO A 101 -4.52 0.82 -4.78
N MET A 102 -3.87 -0.35 -4.74
CA MET A 102 -4.52 -1.62 -4.40
C MET A 102 -5.72 -1.96 -5.31
N GLU A 103 -5.70 -1.56 -6.59
CA GLU A 103 -6.82 -1.72 -7.53
C GLU A 103 -7.36 -3.15 -7.57
N GLY A 104 -6.49 -4.17 -7.61
CA GLY A 104 -6.92 -5.57 -7.60
C GLY A 104 -7.67 -6.00 -6.32
N TRP A 105 -7.45 -5.34 -5.18
CA TRP A 105 -8.29 -5.56 -3.99
C TRP A 105 -9.61 -4.83 -4.09
N LEU A 106 -9.62 -3.60 -4.60
CA LEU A 106 -10.85 -2.81 -4.80
C LEU A 106 -11.80 -3.48 -5.79
N GLU A 107 -11.27 -3.98 -6.91
CA GLU A 107 -12.00 -4.79 -7.89
C GLU A 107 -12.53 -6.09 -7.26
N ALA A 108 -11.70 -6.82 -6.51
CA ALA A 108 -12.14 -8.04 -5.85
C ALA A 108 -13.19 -7.82 -4.74
N PHE A 109 -13.19 -6.65 -4.10
CA PHE A 109 -14.27 -6.25 -3.18
C PHE A 109 -15.55 -5.92 -3.94
N GLU A 110 -15.45 -5.29 -5.11
CA GLU A 110 -16.58 -4.97 -5.98
C GLU A 110 -17.26 -6.23 -6.50
N GLU A 111 -16.48 -7.19 -6.99
CA GLU A 111 -16.98 -8.52 -7.41
C GLU A 111 -17.73 -9.26 -6.31
N ARG A 112 -17.38 -9.00 -5.04
CA ARG A 112 -18.03 -9.58 -3.85
C ARG A 112 -19.19 -8.75 -3.32
N GLY A 113 -19.52 -7.62 -3.95
CA GLY A 113 -20.59 -6.71 -3.54
C GLY A 113 -20.31 -5.98 -2.22
N LEU A 114 -19.04 -5.90 -1.79
CA LEU A 114 -18.65 -5.20 -0.56
C LEU A 114 -18.46 -3.69 -0.80
N VAL A 115 -18.07 -3.33 -2.02
CA VAL A 115 -17.93 -1.95 -2.50
C VAL A 115 -18.62 -1.82 -3.85
N ALA A 116 -18.90 -0.59 -4.27
CA ALA A 116 -19.41 -0.26 -5.59
C ALA A 116 -18.65 0.93 -6.16
N ARG A 117 -18.58 1.03 -7.49
CA ARG A 117 -18.03 2.20 -8.16
C ARG A 117 -18.80 3.46 -7.76
N SER A 118 -18.06 4.51 -7.43
CA SER A 118 -18.59 5.82 -7.07
C SER A 118 -17.72 6.91 -7.69
N GLY A 119 -18.23 7.55 -8.75
CA GLY A 119 -17.42 8.45 -9.58
C GLY A 119 -16.26 7.71 -10.25
N ASP A 120 -15.05 8.22 -10.05
CA ASP A 120 -13.80 7.62 -10.50
C ASP A 120 -13.23 6.58 -9.52
N GLY A 121 -13.87 6.36 -8.37
CA GLY A 121 -13.41 5.51 -7.28
C GLY A 121 -14.36 4.39 -6.86
N TRP A 122 -14.20 3.96 -5.61
CA TRP A 122 -15.04 2.97 -4.93
C TRP A 122 -15.57 3.50 -3.61
N ALA A 123 -16.77 3.06 -3.23
CA ALA A 123 -17.38 3.33 -1.94
C ALA A 123 -17.98 2.05 -1.35
N LEU A 124 -18.07 1.96 -0.03
CA LEU A 124 -18.69 0.83 0.67
C LEU A 124 -20.17 0.68 0.28
N VAL A 125 -20.63 -0.55 0.07
CA VAL A 125 -22.06 -0.83 -0.08
C VAL A 125 -22.71 -0.77 1.31
N PRO A 126 -23.79 0.01 1.50
CA PRO A 126 -24.49 0.09 2.78
C PRO A 126 -24.97 -1.30 3.22
N SER A 127 -24.71 -1.65 4.48
CA SER A 127 -25.18 -2.88 5.09
C SER A 127 -26.71 -2.86 5.15
N GLY A 128 -27.36 -3.46 4.15
CA GLY A 128 -28.82 -3.44 3.99
C GLY A 128 -29.32 -3.51 2.55
N SER A 129 -28.47 -3.39 1.53
CA SER A 129 -28.88 -3.52 0.11
C SER A 129 -28.62 -4.90 -0.50
N ALA A 130 -28.58 -5.96 0.32
CA ALA A 130 -28.79 -7.30 -0.23
C ALA A 130 -30.22 -7.32 -0.79
N ALA A 131 -30.34 -7.15 -2.11
CA ALA A 131 -31.57 -7.45 -2.82
C ALA A 131 -31.91 -8.93 -2.56
N PRO A 132 -33.21 -9.27 -2.41
CA PRO A 132 -33.65 -10.63 -2.18
C PRO A 132 -33.24 -11.59 -3.29
#